data_AF-A0A6J1R0S4-F1
#
_entry.id   AF-A0A6J1R0S4-F1
#
_cell.length_a   1.000
_cell.length_b   1.000
_cell.length_c   1.000
_cell.angle_alpha   90.00
_cell.angle_beta   90.00
_cell.angle_gamma   90.00
#
_symmetry.space_group_name_H-M   'P 1'
#
loop_
_entity.id
_entity.type
_entity.pdbx_description
1 polymer ?
#
loop_
_entity_poly.entity_id
_entity_poly.type
_entity_poly.pdbx_seq_one_letter_code
_entity_poly.pdbx_strand_id
1 'polypeptide(L)'
;MVVELPLEKQEKVKSKIDNFRVMKQCKIRDFASFVGTLVSCCITLKYGRVYMRAFERERFLALERNNDDFEAIMRLSSELEEDFDWWSKHISQAKNHIRRFDPAVEIFSHASSSGWGAYCNEHRVNGYWNEEERDQHINYLELLVAWFGLKCFAKELRDCDVLLRIDNTTAIAYINKKGGVRFPKLAKIAKKIWQWCENKNLWIFASYIASKDNVEADFESRRLEPETEFALAQSAFRQIVSKFGNPEIDIFATRTNTKSKQYISWKKDPGSIVIDAFTGTSSPLVEDYPGCRNYIRRALQLNETPTESTDIIIASLSESSLKQYNTGLKKWWRFCGVNQSDPYQITVPMVLRFLTIQYKNGASYGTLNCFRSAIGKIQGSSLADDSRIKGFFKGVAKLKPPRAKYDCTWDPKIVLEYLGKLNSNDDLTLDELSKKLVTLLALVTSHRMQTLTLIDIRNIMQNEDKYEIKISENIKISKPGKVQPNLIIPVFESNSSICPAIALTTYLKRTKALRGGKNKLFVAIKKPHKAVGSQTLSRWIKSVLNNSGLDTSKFSAYSTRHASTSATERSGINVDLILKAAGWTKKSKSFARFYNRPVIPDNKSYALAILNQS
;
A
#
# COMPACT_ATOMS: atom_id res chain seq x y z
N MET A 1 16.98 -17.91 -30.58
CA MET A 1 16.81 -18.11 -32.04
C MET A 1 16.39 -16.79 -32.66
N VAL A 2 16.98 -16.43 -33.80
CA VAL A 2 16.71 -15.18 -34.52
C VAL A 2 16.12 -15.51 -35.88
N VAL A 3 15.11 -14.76 -36.30
CA VAL A 3 14.52 -14.86 -37.63
C VAL A 3 14.88 -13.60 -38.39
N GLU A 4 15.48 -13.77 -39.55
CA GLU A 4 15.98 -12.68 -40.40
C GLU A 4 15.46 -12.85 -41.82
N LEU A 5 15.21 -11.74 -42.50
CA LEU A 5 14.77 -11.74 -43.89
C LEU A 5 15.99 -11.83 -44.82
N PRO A 6 16.04 -12.73 -45.83
CA PRO A 6 17.14 -12.76 -46.79
C PRO A 6 17.32 -11.42 -47.51
N LEU A 7 18.57 -11.02 -47.79
CA LEU A 7 18.91 -9.72 -48.41
C LEU A 7 18.14 -9.46 -49.71
N GLU A 8 18.10 -10.44 -50.62
CA GLU A 8 17.34 -10.35 -51.88
C GLU A 8 15.85 -10.03 -51.63
N LYS A 9 15.26 -10.64 -50.59
CA LYS A 9 13.87 -10.38 -50.21
C LYS A 9 13.71 -9.00 -49.57
N GLN A 10 14.70 -8.50 -48.83
CA GLN A 10 14.67 -7.12 -48.31
C GLN A 10 14.68 -6.10 -49.46
N GLU A 11 15.56 -6.26 -50.44
CA GLU A 11 15.66 -5.37 -51.62
C GLU A 11 14.39 -5.40 -52.46
N LYS A 12 13.82 -6.59 -52.72
CA LYS A 12 12.56 -6.73 -53.44
C LYS A 12 11.40 -6.04 -52.75
N VAL A 13 11.31 -6.15 -51.42
CA VAL A 13 10.26 -5.48 -50.64
C VAL A 13 10.47 -3.96 -50.64
N LYS A 14 11.73 -3.50 -50.50
CA LYS A 14 12.08 -2.09 -50.55
C LYS A 14 11.71 -1.46 -51.90
N SER A 15 12.06 -2.10 -53.01
CA SER A 15 11.67 -1.64 -54.35
C SER A 15 10.14 -1.55 -54.51
N LYS A 16 9.38 -2.53 -53.98
CA LYS A 16 7.91 -2.44 -53.97
C LYS A 16 7.40 -1.26 -53.13
N ILE A 17 7.97 -1.02 -51.95
CA ILE A 17 7.62 0.12 -51.10
C ILE A 17 7.82 1.43 -51.85
N ASP A 18 9.00 1.62 -52.46
CA ASP A 18 9.34 2.84 -53.20
C ASP A 18 8.41 3.06 -54.40
N ASN A 19 8.06 1.99 -55.12
CA ASN A 19 7.11 2.06 -56.24
C ASN A 19 5.70 2.46 -55.78
N PHE A 20 5.16 1.84 -54.74
CA PHE A 20 3.81 2.17 -54.24
C PHE A 20 3.74 3.54 -53.58
N ARG A 21 4.85 4.04 -53.01
CA ARG A 21 4.93 5.36 -52.38
C ARG A 21 4.71 6.50 -53.39
N VAL A 22 5.22 6.37 -54.61
CA VAL A 22 5.07 7.42 -55.65
C VAL A 22 3.77 7.31 -56.44
N MET A 23 3.04 6.19 -56.32
CA MET A 23 1.78 5.98 -57.00
C MET A 23 0.65 6.77 -56.34
N LYS A 24 -0.21 7.40 -57.14
CA LYS A 24 -1.44 8.04 -56.66
C LYS A 24 -2.65 7.09 -56.69
N GLN A 25 -2.62 6.12 -57.59
CA GLN A 25 -3.68 5.14 -57.81
C GLN A 25 -3.09 3.82 -58.30
N CYS A 26 -3.74 2.71 -57.98
CA CYS A 26 -3.35 1.37 -58.40
C CYS A 26 -4.58 0.43 -58.40
N LYS A 27 -4.46 -0.75 -59.02
CA LYS A 27 -5.50 -1.77 -58.87
C LYS A 27 -5.50 -2.33 -57.45
N ILE A 28 -6.68 -2.65 -56.94
CA ILE A 28 -6.83 -3.25 -55.61
C ILE A 28 -6.06 -4.58 -55.51
N ARG A 29 -6.02 -5.39 -56.58
CA ARG A 29 -5.23 -6.62 -56.65
C ARG A 29 -3.74 -6.39 -56.39
N ASP A 30 -3.16 -5.38 -57.04
CA ASP A 30 -1.73 -5.06 -56.92
C ASP A 30 -1.39 -4.60 -55.50
N PHE A 31 -2.24 -3.75 -54.94
CA PHE A 31 -2.10 -3.30 -53.56
C PHE A 31 -2.31 -4.45 -52.55
N ALA A 32 -3.25 -5.36 -52.81
CA ALA A 32 -3.47 -6.55 -51.97
C ALA A 32 -2.24 -7.49 -51.99
N SER A 33 -1.61 -7.67 -53.15
CA SER A 33 -0.35 -8.42 -53.31
C SER A 33 0.81 -7.75 -52.55
N PHE A 34 0.88 -6.41 -52.59
CA PHE A 34 1.83 -5.64 -51.79
C PHE A 34 1.61 -5.85 -50.29
N VAL A 35 0.38 -5.68 -49.79
CA VAL A 35 0.04 -5.94 -48.38
C VAL A 35 0.38 -7.36 -47.97
N GLY A 36 0.06 -8.36 -48.80
CA GLY A 36 0.42 -9.76 -48.55
C GLY A 36 1.94 -9.97 -48.43
N THR A 37 2.72 -9.24 -49.24
CA THR A 37 4.18 -9.24 -49.15
C THR A 37 4.64 -8.71 -47.79
N LEU A 38 4.11 -7.57 -47.32
CA LEU A 38 4.45 -6.99 -46.01
C LEU A 38 4.03 -7.88 -44.84
N VAL A 39 2.87 -8.54 -44.92
CA VAL A 39 2.42 -9.50 -43.91
C VAL A 39 3.44 -10.63 -43.73
N SER A 40 4.04 -11.12 -44.82
CA SER A 40 5.08 -12.16 -44.73
C SER A 40 6.35 -11.69 -44.01
N CYS A 41 6.64 -10.38 -44.04
CA CYS A 41 7.79 -9.76 -43.39
C CYS A 41 7.53 -9.41 -41.91
N CYS A 42 6.26 -9.41 -41.45
CA CYS A 42 5.92 -9.02 -40.08
C CYS A 42 6.50 -9.94 -39.00
N ILE A 43 6.98 -11.14 -39.34
CA ILE A 43 7.62 -12.05 -38.37
C ILE A 43 9.05 -11.61 -38.03
N THR A 44 9.73 -10.97 -38.98
CA THR A 44 11.12 -10.48 -38.84
C THR A 44 11.19 -9.04 -38.36
N LEU A 45 10.06 -8.35 -38.24
CA LEU A 45 9.97 -6.97 -37.78
C LEU A 45 9.05 -6.87 -36.56
N LYS A 46 9.63 -6.61 -35.39
CA LYS A 46 8.94 -6.62 -34.09
C LYS A 46 7.61 -5.83 -34.12
N TYR A 47 7.64 -4.60 -34.63
CA TYR A 47 6.46 -3.72 -34.69
C TYR A 47 5.79 -3.65 -36.06
N GLY A 48 6.22 -4.47 -37.04
CA GLY A 48 5.77 -4.36 -38.44
C GLY A 48 4.26 -4.43 -38.63
N ARG A 49 3.56 -5.23 -37.82
CA ARG A 49 2.08 -5.30 -37.90
C ARG A 49 1.38 -3.99 -37.56
N VAL A 50 1.98 -3.12 -36.74
CA VAL A 50 1.41 -1.81 -36.34
C VAL A 50 1.26 -0.94 -37.58
N TYR A 51 2.35 -0.82 -38.35
CA TYR A 51 2.44 -0.03 -39.57
C TYR A 51 1.89 -0.72 -40.81
N MET A 52 1.24 -1.87 -40.62
CA MET A 52 0.61 -2.63 -41.69
C MET A 52 -0.91 -2.48 -41.67
N ARG A 53 -1.50 -2.17 -40.51
CA ARG A 53 -2.97 -2.03 -40.35
C ARG A 53 -3.57 -0.92 -41.18
N ALA A 54 -2.83 0.17 -41.42
CA ALA A 54 -3.31 1.25 -42.27
C ALA A 54 -3.47 0.78 -43.73
N PHE A 55 -2.48 0.07 -44.28
CA PHE A 55 -2.58 -0.51 -45.61
C PHE A 55 -3.73 -1.53 -45.72
N GLU A 56 -3.88 -2.43 -44.75
CA GLU A 56 -5.01 -3.36 -44.74
C GLU A 56 -6.36 -2.64 -44.72
N ARG A 57 -6.45 -1.51 -44.02
CA ARG A 57 -7.67 -0.72 -43.95
C ARG A 57 -7.97 -0.03 -45.27
N GLU A 58 -7.00 0.60 -45.91
CA GLU A 58 -7.21 1.22 -47.23
C GLU A 58 -7.66 0.18 -48.26
N ARG A 59 -7.04 -1.01 -48.25
CA ARG A 59 -7.49 -2.13 -49.09
C ARG A 59 -8.93 -2.54 -48.78
N PHE A 60 -9.27 -2.69 -47.51
CA PHE A 60 -10.61 -3.09 -47.08
C PHE A 60 -11.69 -2.07 -47.51
N LEU A 61 -11.44 -0.78 -47.29
CA LEU A 61 -12.38 0.28 -47.69
C LEU A 61 -12.50 0.37 -49.21
N ALA A 62 -11.41 0.15 -49.94
CA ALA A 62 -11.45 0.13 -51.40
C ALA A 62 -12.30 -1.04 -51.91
N LEU A 63 -12.17 -2.24 -51.35
CA LEU A 63 -13.01 -3.39 -51.71
C LEU A 63 -14.48 -3.14 -51.37
N GLU A 64 -14.76 -2.64 -50.15
CA GLU A 64 -16.13 -2.34 -49.70
C GLU A 64 -16.83 -1.33 -50.62
N ARG A 65 -16.10 -0.32 -51.12
CA ARG A 65 -16.64 0.69 -52.06
C ARG A 65 -16.84 0.17 -53.49
N ASN A 66 -16.12 -0.89 -53.87
CA ASN A 66 -16.13 -1.44 -55.22
C ASN A 66 -16.77 -2.84 -55.26
N ASN A 67 -17.62 -3.18 -54.30
CA ASN A 67 -18.33 -4.48 -54.22
C ASN A 67 -17.40 -5.69 -54.32
N ASP A 68 -16.29 -5.66 -53.59
CA ASP A 68 -15.25 -6.70 -53.57
C ASP A 68 -14.55 -6.97 -54.92
N ASP A 69 -14.63 -6.03 -55.87
CA ASP A 69 -13.90 -6.11 -57.14
C ASP A 69 -12.41 -5.79 -56.96
N PHE A 70 -11.57 -6.81 -57.13
CA PHE A 70 -10.10 -6.66 -57.06
C PHE A 70 -9.51 -5.97 -58.29
N GLU A 71 -10.23 -5.90 -59.42
CA GLU A 71 -9.76 -5.20 -60.63
C GLU A 71 -10.03 -3.70 -60.62
N ALA A 72 -10.88 -3.23 -59.70
CA ALA A 72 -11.15 -1.80 -59.55
C ALA A 72 -9.91 -1.01 -59.12
N ILE A 73 -9.89 0.27 -59.49
CA ILE A 73 -8.80 1.21 -59.18
C ILE A 73 -9.08 1.87 -57.82
N MET A 74 -8.09 1.83 -56.93
CA MET A 74 -8.11 2.56 -55.66
C MET A 74 -7.14 3.75 -55.69
N ARG A 75 -7.49 4.81 -54.94
CA ARG A 75 -6.59 5.94 -54.67
C ARG A 75 -5.84 5.68 -53.38
N LEU A 76 -4.53 5.94 -53.38
CA LEU A 76 -3.70 5.79 -52.19
C LEU A 76 -3.83 7.05 -51.32
N SER A 77 -4.21 6.85 -50.06
CA SER A 77 -4.36 7.93 -49.09
C SER A 77 -3.00 8.48 -48.66
N SER A 78 -2.89 9.80 -48.52
CA SER A 78 -1.70 10.45 -47.93
C SER A 78 -1.51 10.09 -46.46
N GLU A 79 -2.53 9.54 -45.78
CA GLU A 79 -2.39 9.02 -44.41
C GLU A 79 -1.41 7.83 -44.32
N LEU A 80 -1.08 7.19 -45.44
CA LEU A 80 -0.15 6.05 -45.50
C LEU A 80 1.34 6.45 -45.48
N GLU A 81 1.66 7.74 -45.64
CA GLU A 81 3.05 8.20 -45.79
C GLU A 81 3.93 7.81 -44.59
N GLU A 82 3.40 7.98 -43.37
CA GLU A 82 4.08 7.59 -42.13
C GLU A 82 4.40 6.08 -42.10
N ASP A 83 3.47 5.26 -42.56
CA ASP A 83 3.62 3.81 -42.60
C ASP A 83 4.65 3.40 -43.68
N PHE A 84 4.62 4.03 -44.86
CA PHE A 84 5.64 3.82 -45.89
C PHE A 84 7.04 4.21 -45.40
N ASP A 85 7.19 5.35 -44.73
CA ASP A 85 8.46 5.80 -44.15
C ASP A 85 9.00 4.82 -43.12
N TRP A 86 8.13 4.32 -42.23
CA TRP A 86 8.52 3.34 -41.24
C TRP A 86 9.02 2.05 -41.91
N TRP A 87 8.30 1.53 -42.91
CA TRP A 87 8.70 0.31 -43.61
C TRP A 87 10.01 0.49 -44.38
N SER A 88 10.17 1.62 -45.09
CA SER A 88 11.39 1.95 -45.83
C SER A 88 12.63 2.01 -44.92
N LYS A 89 12.49 2.57 -43.72
CA LYS A 89 13.58 2.66 -42.71
C LYS A 89 13.96 1.31 -42.09
N HIS A 90 13.02 0.40 -41.87
CA HIS A 90 13.26 -0.81 -41.06
C HIS A 90 13.45 -2.10 -41.88
N ILE A 91 12.99 -2.15 -43.13
CA ILE A 91 13.03 -3.40 -43.92
C ILE A 91 14.46 -3.92 -44.18
N SER A 92 15.43 -3.01 -44.33
CA SER A 92 16.86 -3.34 -44.51
C SER A 92 17.53 -3.91 -43.26
N GLN A 93 16.85 -3.88 -42.12
CA GLN A 93 17.32 -4.43 -40.84
C GLN A 93 16.32 -5.44 -40.27
N ALA A 94 15.55 -6.10 -41.15
CA ALA A 94 14.46 -7.00 -40.78
C ALA A 94 14.97 -8.28 -40.11
N LYS A 95 15.27 -8.16 -38.81
CA LYS A 95 15.80 -9.18 -37.92
C LYS A 95 15.07 -9.09 -36.58
N ASN A 96 14.55 -10.21 -36.10
CA ASN A 96 13.85 -10.25 -34.81
C ASN A 96 14.15 -11.54 -34.05
N HIS A 97 14.30 -11.42 -32.73
CA HIS A 97 14.49 -12.58 -31.86
C HIS A 97 13.14 -13.26 -31.62
N ILE A 98 13.13 -14.60 -31.60
CA ILE A 98 11.99 -15.35 -31.07
C ILE A 98 11.91 -15.03 -29.58
N ARG A 99 10.85 -14.32 -29.19
CA ARG A 99 10.66 -13.82 -27.83
C ARG A 99 10.02 -14.89 -26.96
N ARG A 100 10.57 -15.08 -25.76
CA ARG A 100 9.85 -15.66 -24.63
C ARG A 100 9.18 -14.50 -23.91
N PHE A 101 7.86 -14.56 -23.74
CA PHE A 101 7.13 -13.53 -23.01
C PHE A 101 7.40 -13.69 -21.52
N ASP A 102 8.07 -12.70 -20.92
CA ASP A 102 8.41 -12.67 -19.49
C ASP A 102 8.17 -11.27 -18.93
N PRO A 103 6.94 -10.98 -18.47
CA PRO A 103 6.54 -9.62 -18.14
C PRO A 103 7.24 -9.12 -16.88
N ALA A 104 7.94 -7.99 -17.00
CA ALA A 104 8.55 -7.30 -15.87
C ALA A 104 7.51 -6.66 -14.94
N VAL A 105 6.32 -6.37 -15.47
CA VAL A 105 5.22 -5.77 -14.72
C VAL A 105 3.86 -6.24 -15.24
N GLU A 106 2.91 -6.35 -14.32
CA GLU A 106 1.51 -6.67 -14.60
C GLU A 106 0.63 -5.47 -14.21
N ILE A 107 -0.10 -4.93 -15.18
CA ILE A 107 -0.95 -3.74 -15.03
C ILE A 107 -2.40 -4.16 -15.25
N PHE A 108 -3.26 -3.82 -14.30
CA PHE A 108 -4.70 -4.03 -14.37
C PHE A 108 -5.38 -2.72 -14.72
N SER A 109 -6.33 -2.74 -15.64
CA SER A 109 -7.08 -1.55 -16.07
C SER A 109 -8.57 -1.81 -16.11
N HIS A 110 -9.36 -0.78 -15.83
CA HIS A 110 -10.81 -0.81 -15.98
C HIS A 110 -11.38 0.57 -16.31
N ALA A 111 -12.33 0.61 -17.23
CA ALA A 111 -13.12 1.80 -17.55
C ALA A 111 -14.52 1.73 -16.92
N SER A 112 -14.95 2.82 -16.28
CA SER A 112 -16.35 2.98 -15.84
C SER A 112 -17.03 4.10 -16.64
N SER A 113 -18.33 4.30 -16.41
CA SER A 113 -19.09 5.41 -16.98
C SER A 113 -18.64 6.78 -16.46
N SER A 114 -18.04 6.84 -15.27
CA SER A 114 -17.66 8.10 -14.61
C SER A 114 -16.17 8.41 -14.71
N GLY A 115 -15.31 7.40 -14.83
CA GLY A 115 -13.87 7.58 -14.84
C GLY A 115 -13.10 6.32 -15.18
N TRP A 116 -11.80 6.36 -14.89
CA TRP A 116 -10.86 5.28 -15.19
C TRP A 116 -10.00 4.91 -14.00
N GLY A 117 -9.59 3.65 -13.93
CA GLY A 117 -8.75 3.12 -12.86
C GLY A 117 -7.71 2.14 -13.38
N ALA A 118 -6.53 2.19 -12.79
CA ALA A 118 -5.49 1.18 -13.04
C ALA A 118 -4.70 0.84 -11.77
N TYR A 119 -4.21 -0.39 -11.73
CA TYR A 119 -3.51 -0.96 -10.57
C TYR A 119 -2.26 -1.74 -11.02
N CYS A 120 -1.18 -1.61 -10.25
CA CYS A 120 0.08 -2.30 -10.49
C CYS A 120 0.92 -2.34 -9.20
N ASN A 121 1.34 -3.53 -8.73
CA ASN A 121 2.24 -3.72 -7.59
C ASN A 121 1.92 -2.82 -6.38
N GLU A 122 0.69 -2.91 -5.86
CA GLU A 122 0.14 -2.09 -4.75
C GLU A 122 -0.11 -0.61 -5.05
N HIS A 123 0.32 -0.11 -6.21
CA HIS A 123 0.09 1.26 -6.64
C HIS A 123 -1.21 1.38 -7.43
N ARG A 124 -1.95 2.44 -7.13
CA ARG A 124 -3.29 2.70 -7.66
C ARG A 124 -3.32 4.07 -8.31
N VAL A 125 -3.95 4.16 -9.47
CA VAL A 125 -4.16 5.42 -10.18
C VAL A 125 -5.59 5.47 -10.69
N ASN A 126 -6.16 6.66 -10.70
CA ASN A 126 -7.48 6.91 -11.24
C ASN A 126 -7.63 8.36 -11.70
N GLY A 127 -8.71 8.61 -12.42
CA GLY A 127 -9.09 9.96 -12.81
C GLY A 127 -10.44 10.01 -13.51
N TYR A 128 -10.90 11.24 -13.74
CA TYR A 128 -12.14 11.49 -14.46
C TYR A 128 -11.94 11.40 -15.98
N TRP A 129 -13.05 11.12 -16.66
CA TRP A 129 -13.18 11.37 -18.09
C TRP A 129 -13.42 12.86 -18.35
N ASN A 130 -12.81 13.39 -19.41
CA ASN A 130 -13.21 14.72 -19.89
C ASN A 130 -14.56 14.64 -20.64
N GLU A 131 -15.12 15.79 -21.01
CA GLU A 131 -16.40 15.86 -21.74
C GLU A 131 -16.42 15.01 -23.00
N GLU A 132 -15.40 15.12 -23.86
CA GLU A 132 -15.33 14.38 -25.12
C GLU A 132 -15.18 12.86 -24.93
N GLU A 133 -14.50 12.44 -23.87
CA GLU A 133 -14.25 11.03 -23.55
C GLU A 133 -15.48 10.35 -22.97
N ARG A 134 -16.26 11.04 -22.13
CA ARG A 134 -17.52 10.49 -21.57
C ARG A 134 -18.49 10.03 -22.65
N ASP A 135 -18.48 10.70 -23.78
CA ASP A 135 -19.34 10.38 -24.93
C ASP A 135 -18.78 9.23 -25.81
N GLN A 136 -17.58 8.72 -25.53
CA GLN A 136 -17.02 7.61 -26.29
C GLN A 136 -17.55 6.25 -25.82
N HIS A 137 -17.63 5.32 -26.75
CA HIS A 137 -18.04 3.95 -26.48
C HIS A 137 -17.07 3.22 -25.52
N ILE A 138 -17.58 2.32 -24.69
CA ILE A 138 -16.79 1.60 -23.66
C ILE A 138 -15.54 0.90 -24.22
N ASN A 139 -15.61 0.26 -25.39
CA ASN A 139 -14.45 -0.35 -26.06
C ASN A 139 -13.29 0.65 -26.31
N TYR A 140 -13.61 1.91 -26.59
CA TYR A 140 -12.62 2.97 -26.77
C TYR A 140 -12.03 3.37 -25.42
N LEU A 141 -12.89 3.54 -24.42
CA LEU A 141 -12.48 3.87 -23.05
C LEU A 141 -11.55 2.81 -22.47
N GLU A 142 -11.85 1.53 -22.66
CA GLU A 142 -11.01 0.42 -22.20
C GLU A 142 -9.59 0.43 -22.81
N LEU A 143 -9.49 0.69 -24.12
CA LEU A 143 -8.18 0.90 -24.76
C LEU A 143 -7.46 2.14 -24.21
N LEU A 144 -8.22 3.21 -23.92
CA LEU A 144 -7.69 4.44 -23.37
C LEU A 144 -7.20 4.25 -21.93
N VAL A 145 -7.87 3.45 -21.09
CA VAL A 145 -7.39 3.12 -19.74
C VAL A 145 -6.14 2.26 -19.81
N ALA A 146 -6.08 1.27 -20.69
CA ALA A 146 -4.86 0.49 -20.90
C ALA A 146 -3.67 1.40 -21.27
N TRP A 147 -3.92 2.40 -22.11
CA TRP A 147 -2.94 3.42 -22.47
C TRP A 147 -2.53 4.30 -21.29
N PHE A 148 -3.48 4.72 -20.46
CA PHE A 148 -3.20 5.48 -19.24
C PHE A 148 -2.39 4.67 -18.21
N GLY A 149 -2.74 3.40 -18.00
CA GLY A 149 -1.99 2.47 -17.17
C GLY A 149 -0.54 2.35 -17.60
N LEU A 150 -0.29 2.18 -18.91
CA LEU A 150 1.07 2.18 -19.47
C LEU A 150 1.82 3.48 -19.19
N LYS A 151 1.20 4.65 -19.40
CA LYS A 151 1.86 5.92 -19.10
C LYS A 151 2.15 6.13 -17.62
N CYS A 152 1.32 5.61 -16.72
CA CYS A 152 1.49 5.78 -15.27
C CYS A 152 2.51 4.80 -14.66
N PHE A 153 2.55 3.55 -15.15
CA PHE A 153 3.34 2.47 -14.55
C PHE A 153 4.54 2.05 -15.39
N ALA A 154 4.53 2.28 -16.70
CA ALA A 154 5.62 1.92 -17.61
C ALA A 154 6.39 3.15 -18.17
N LYS A 155 6.19 4.35 -17.60
CA LYS A 155 6.86 5.59 -18.06
C LYS A 155 8.38 5.44 -18.17
N GLU A 156 9.00 4.85 -17.15
CA GLU A 156 10.45 4.68 -17.04
C GLU A 156 10.94 3.30 -17.53
N LEU A 157 10.02 2.41 -17.91
CA LEU A 157 10.40 1.08 -18.40
C LEU A 157 10.94 1.15 -19.82
N ARG A 158 11.96 0.33 -20.07
CA ARG A 158 12.58 0.12 -21.39
C ARG A 158 12.99 -1.34 -21.52
N ASP A 159 13.03 -1.82 -22.76
CA ASP A 159 13.63 -3.12 -23.12
C ASP A 159 13.02 -4.34 -22.39
N CYS A 160 11.75 -4.27 -22.02
CA CYS A 160 11.07 -5.34 -21.28
C CYS A 160 9.65 -5.61 -21.78
N ASP A 161 9.06 -6.68 -21.26
CA ASP A 161 7.70 -7.08 -21.56
C ASP A 161 6.73 -6.61 -20.46
N VAL A 162 5.48 -6.31 -20.84
CA VAL A 162 4.44 -5.79 -19.94
C VAL A 162 3.16 -6.57 -20.16
N LEU A 163 2.59 -7.11 -19.08
CA LEU A 163 1.30 -7.82 -19.10
C LEU A 163 0.18 -6.85 -18.73
N LEU A 164 -0.84 -6.74 -19.58
CA LEU A 164 -2.05 -5.95 -19.35
C LEU A 164 -3.21 -6.89 -19.02
N ARG A 165 -3.91 -6.64 -17.92
CA ARG A 165 -5.12 -7.36 -17.48
C ARG A 165 -6.33 -6.48 -17.71
N ILE A 166 -7.19 -6.90 -18.64
CA ILE A 166 -8.34 -6.14 -19.14
C ILE A 166 -9.55 -7.07 -19.16
N ASP A 167 -10.74 -6.58 -18.83
CA ASP A 167 -11.99 -7.35 -18.85
C ASP A 167 -12.80 -7.17 -20.15
N ASN A 168 -12.36 -6.27 -21.03
CA ASN A 168 -12.94 -6.06 -22.36
C ASN A 168 -12.20 -6.82 -23.46
N THR A 169 -12.87 -7.82 -24.04
CA THR A 169 -12.32 -8.67 -25.11
C THR A 169 -11.99 -7.91 -26.40
N THR A 170 -12.72 -6.83 -26.72
CA THR A 170 -12.44 -6.00 -27.90
C THR A 170 -11.12 -5.25 -27.71
N ALA A 171 -10.91 -4.63 -26.56
CA ALA A 171 -9.68 -3.93 -26.24
C ALA A 171 -8.47 -4.89 -26.26
N ILE A 172 -8.61 -6.09 -25.68
CA ILE A 172 -7.59 -7.16 -25.76
C ILE A 172 -7.26 -7.50 -27.22
N ALA A 173 -8.27 -7.70 -28.05
CA ALA A 173 -8.08 -8.03 -29.46
C ALA A 173 -7.33 -6.92 -30.20
N TYR A 174 -7.68 -5.66 -29.99
CA TYR A 174 -7.01 -4.51 -30.61
C TYR A 174 -5.55 -4.37 -30.14
N ILE A 175 -5.24 -4.61 -28.86
CA ILE A 175 -3.85 -4.59 -28.38
C ILE A 175 -3.05 -5.75 -28.99
N ASN A 176 -3.52 -6.98 -28.84
CA ASN A 176 -2.76 -8.16 -29.27
C ASN A 176 -2.60 -8.24 -30.79
N LYS A 177 -3.62 -7.83 -31.54
CA LYS A 177 -3.59 -7.74 -33.01
C LYS A 177 -2.99 -6.42 -33.52
N LYS A 178 -2.53 -5.53 -32.65
CA LYS A 178 -1.86 -4.26 -33.01
C LYS A 178 -2.74 -3.34 -33.88
N GLY A 179 -4.02 -3.29 -33.54
CA GLY A 179 -5.06 -2.54 -34.25
C GLY A 179 -6.10 -3.45 -34.91
N GLY A 180 -7.02 -2.81 -35.62
CA GLY A 180 -8.09 -3.45 -36.35
C GLY A 180 -8.49 -2.61 -37.56
N VAL A 181 -9.14 -3.25 -38.53
CA VAL A 181 -9.44 -2.62 -39.82
C VAL A 181 -10.75 -1.84 -39.79
N ARG A 182 -11.76 -2.31 -39.05
CA ARG A 182 -13.14 -1.80 -39.15
C ARG A 182 -13.36 -0.45 -38.46
N PHE A 183 -12.87 -0.28 -37.23
CA PHE A 183 -13.15 0.91 -36.42
C PHE A 183 -11.92 1.83 -36.34
N PRO A 184 -11.88 2.95 -37.09
CA PRO A 184 -10.69 3.79 -37.21
C PRO A 184 -10.27 4.43 -35.88
N LYS A 185 -11.23 4.83 -35.03
CA LYS A 185 -10.91 5.41 -33.71
C LYS A 185 -10.14 4.43 -32.81
N LEU A 186 -10.57 3.17 -32.74
CA LEU A 186 -9.90 2.12 -31.96
C LEU A 186 -8.53 1.78 -32.57
N ALA A 187 -8.43 1.73 -33.90
CA ALA A 187 -7.17 1.49 -34.59
C ALA A 187 -6.15 2.61 -34.32
N LYS A 188 -6.58 3.87 -34.34
CA LYS A 188 -5.74 5.05 -34.04
C LYS A 188 -5.18 5.00 -32.61
N ILE A 189 -5.98 4.62 -31.61
CA ILE A 189 -5.46 4.43 -30.25
C ILE A 189 -4.47 3.26 -30.20
N ALA A 190 -4.82 2.10 -30.75
CA ALA A 190 -3.93 0.95 -30.74
C ALA A 190 -2.58 1.25 -31.41
N LYS A 191 -2.58 1.99 -32.53
CA LYS A 191 -1.35 2.47 -33.19
C LYS A 191 -0.54 3.36 -32.25
N LYS A 192 -1.16 4.36 -31.61
CA LYS A 192 -0.49 5.24 -30.62
C LYS A 192 0.14 4.47 -29.45
N ILE A 193 -0.58 3.50 -28.89
CA ILE A 193 -0.07 2.65 -27.80
C ILE A 193 1.22 1.94 -28.25
N TRP A 194 1.17 1.28 -29.41
CA TRP A 194 2.29 0.49 -29.91
C TRP A 194 3.48 1.34 -30.38
N GLN A 195 3.24 2.52 -30.98
CA GLN A 195 4.30 3.47 -31.34
C GLN A 195 5.07 3.95 -30.11
N TRP A 196 4.37 4.19 -29.01
CA TRP A 196 5.03 4.53 -27.75
C TRP A 196 5.81 3.36 -27.15
N CYS A 197 5.26 2.15 -27.23
CA CYS A 197 5.99 0.95 -26.84
C CYS A 197 7.25 0.76 -27.70
N GLU A 198 7.18 1.02 -28.99
CA GLU A 198 8.32 0.96 -29.92
C GLU A 198 9.44 1.93 -29.52
N ASN A 199 9.11 3.18 -29.22
CA ASN A 199 10.09 4.19 -28.77
C ASN A 199 10.84 3.82 -27.48
N LYS A 200 10.31 2.86 -26.72
CA LYS A 200 10.88 2.34 -25.47
C LYS A 200 11.35 0.89 -25.60
N ASN A 201 11.25 0.30 -26.78
CA ASN A 201 11.48 -1.11 -27.05
C ASN A 201 10.64 -2.07 -26.17
N LEU A 202 9.47 -1.63 -25.70
CA LEU A 202 8.56 -2.43 -24.87
C LEU A 202 7.73 -3.40 -25.71
N TRP A 203 7.35 -4.53 -25.11
CA TRP A 203 6.40 -5.45 -25.71
C TRP A 203 5.24 -5.74 -24.78
N ILE A 204 4.03 -5.38 -25.22
CA ILE A 204 2.82 -5.54 -24.41
C ILE A 204 2.04 -6.78 -24.85
N PHE A 205 1.40 -7.44 -23.89
CA PHE A 205 0.43 -8.50 -24.13
C PHE A 205 -0.80 -8.27 -23.25
N ALA A 206 -1.98 -8.27 -23.85
CA ALA A 206 -3.24 -8.15 -23.12
C ALA A 206 -3.83 -9.54 -22.85
N SER A 207 -4.20 -9.80 -21.61
CA SER A 207 -4.83 -11.04 -21.14
C SER A 207 -6.13 -10.72 -20.42
N TYR A 208 -7.11 -11.61 -20.57
CA TYR A 208 -8.41 -11.44 -19.95
C TYR A 208 -8.30 -11.60 -18.43
N ILE A 209 -9.08 -10.78 -17.73
CA ILE A 209 -9.43 -10.94 -16.32
C ILE A 209 -10.94 -10.78 -16.19
N ALA A 210 -11.59 -11.60 -15.36
CA ALA A 210 -13.02 -11.41 -15.11
C ALA A 210 -13.23 -10.15 -14.26
N SER A 211 -14.27 -9.37 -14.54
CA SER A 211 -14.54 -8.11 -13.82
C SER A 211 -14.64 -8.31 -12.29
N LYS A 212 -15.20 -9.45 -11.84
CA LYS A 212 -15.26 -9.83 -10.42
C LYS A 212 -13.89 -9.99 -9.74
N ASP A 213 -12.87 -10.31 -10.52
CA ASP A 213 -11.50 -10.54 -10.06
C ASP A 213 -10.63 -9.27 -10.29
N ASN A 214 -11.11 -8.31 -11.08
CA ASN A 214 -10.46 -7.02 -11.36
C ASN A 214 -10.81 -5.94 -10.31
N VAL A 215 -10.92 -6.34 -9.04
CA VAL A 215 -11.52 -5.53 -7.95
C VAL A 215 -10.83 -4.19 -7.78
N GLU A 216 -9.50 -4.14 -7.86
CA GLU A 216 -8.75 -2.91 -7.56
C GLU A 216 -8.88 -1.87 -8.68
N ALA A 217 -8.76 -2.26 -9.95
CA ALA A 217 -8.93 -1.34 -11.06
C ALA A 217 -10.40 -0.88 -11.18
N ASP A 218 -11.36 -1.78 -10.95
CA ASP A 218 -12.79 -1.45 -10.92
C ASP A 218 -13.11 -0.45 -9.81
N PHE A 219 -12.66 -0.72 -8.58
CA PHE A 219 -12.84 0.19 -7.45
C PHE A 219 -12.26 1.58 -7.73
N GLU A 220 -11.03 1.64 -8.27
CA GLU A 220 -10.36 2.91 -8.57
C GLU A 220 -11.07 3.71 -9.68
N SER A 221 -11.64 3.04 -10.68
CA SER A 221 -12.40 3.70 -11.77
C SER A 221 -13.69 4.38 -11.30
N ARG A 222 -14.20 3.97 -10.13
CA ARG A 222 -15.43 4.49 -9.52
C ARG A 222 -15.15 5.40 -8.33
N ARG A 223 -13.94 5.34 -7.76
CA ARG A 223 -13.53 6.17 -6.61
C ARG A 223 -13.09 7.55 -7.06
N LEU A 224 -14.06 8.40 -7.33
CA LEU A 224 -13.84 9.76 -7.81
C LEU A 224 -14.09 10.74 -6.66
N GLU A 225 -13.04 11.46 -6.23
CA GLU A 225 -13.16 12.47 -5.15
C GLU A 225 -13.82 13.74 -5.72
N PRO A 226 -14.99 14.20 -5.20
CA PRO A 226 -15.78 15.27 -5.84
C PRO A 226 -15.10 16.65 -5.85
N GLU A 227 -14.15 16.89 -4.94
CA GLU A 227 -13.64 18.24 -4.65
C GLU A 227 -12.29 18.57 -5.33
N THR A 228 -11.75 17.69 -6.18
CA THR A 228 -10.37 17.84 -6.71
C THR A 228 -10.26 18.36 -8.14
N GLU A 229 -11.36 18.47 -8.90
CA GLU A 229 -11.32 18.76 -10.35
C GLU A 229 -11.82 20.15 -10.74
N PHE A 230 -11.76 21.13 -9.83
CA PHE A 230 -12.10 22.51 -10.18
C PHE A 230 -11.09 23.06 -11.19
N ALA A 231 -11.59 23.75 -12.22
CA ALA A 231 -10.78 24.42 -13.24
C ALA A 231 -11.20 25.89 -13.33
N LEU A 232 -10.26 26.78 -13.62
CA LEU A 232 -10.60 28.16 -13.98
C LEU A 232 -11.49 28.17 -15.23
N ALA A 233 -12.51 29.04 -15.23
CA ALA A 233 -13.32 29.28 -16.41
C ALA A 233 -12.42 29.77 -17.56
N GLN A 234 -12.68 29.32 -18.80
CA GLN A 234 -11.80 29.66 -19.92
C GLN A 234 -11.75 31.16 -20.20
N SER A 235 -12.85 31.89 -19.97
CA SER A 235 -12.91 33.35 -20.06
C SER A 235 -11.98 34.02 -19.05
N ALA A 236 -11.99 33.57 -17.79
CA ALA A 236 -11.11 34.08 -16.73
C ALA A 236 -9.63 33.76 -17.04
N PHE A 237 -9.33 32.54 -17.50
CA PHE A 237 -7.97 32.16 -17.88
C PHE A 237 -7.44 33.02 -19.03
N ARG A 238 -8.25 33.32 -20.05
CA ARG A 238 -7.86 34.23 -21.15
C ARG A 238 -7.54 35.64 -20.66
N GLN A 239 -8.30 36.16 -19.69
CA GLN A 239 -8.00 37.48 -19.10
C GLN A 239 -6.67 37.47 -18.34
N ILE A 240 -6.39 36.40 -17.58
CA ILE A 240 -5.11 36.22 -16.88
C ILE A 240 -3.96 36.17 -17.89
N VAL A 241 -4.06 35.35 -18.93
CA VAL A 241 -3.03 35.21 -19.97
C VAL A 241 -2.80 36.53 -20.69
N SER A 242 -3.87 37.27 -21.02
CA SER A 242 -3.76 38.58 -21.68
C SER A 242 -3.03 39.62 -20.83
N LYS A 243 -3.07 39.50 -19.49
CA LYS A 243 -2.47 40.45 -18.57
C LYS A 243 -1.07 40.06 -18.10
N PHE A 244 -0.82 38.76 -17.94
CA PHE A 244 0.39 38.23 -17.29
C PHE A 244 1.23 37.32 -18.19
N GLY A 245 0.78 37.05 -19.42
CA GLY A 245 1.44 36.11 -20.34
C GLY A 245 0.98 34.66 -20.15
N ASN A 246 1.41 33.78 -21.06
CA ASN A 246 1.04 32.36 -21.02
C ASN A 246 1.86 31.60 -19.96
N PRO A 247 1.23 30.89 -19.02
CA PRO A 247 1.95 30.06 -18.06
C PRO A 247 2.57 28.83 -18.74
N GLU A 248 3.86 28.61 -18.50
CA GLU A 248 4.61 27.47 -19.07
C GLU A 248 4.17 26.12 -18.48
N ILE A 249 3.88 26.09 -17.17
CA ILE A 249 3.50 24.88 -16.42
C ILE A 249 2.27 25.19 -15.56
N ASP A 250 1.28 24.29 -15.59
CA ASP A 250 0.12 24.32 -14.70
C ASP A 250 0.37 23.43 -13.47
N ILE A 251 0.36 24.02 -12.28
CA ILE A 251 0.70 23.32 -11.04
C ILE A 251 -0.59 22.98 -10.31
N PHE A 252 -0.68 21.75 -9.78
CA PHE A 252 -1.87 21.19 -9.12
C PHE A 252 -3.02 20.86 -10.08
N ALA A 253 -2.71 20.60 -11.35
CA ALA A 253 -3.67 20.21 -12.35
C ALA A 253 -3.63 18.71 -12.67
N THR A 254 -4.73 18.20 -13.18
CA THR A 254 -4.91 16.88 -13.79
C THR A 254 -5.09 17.07 -15.29
N ARG A 255 -5.14 15.95 -16.04
CA ARG A 255 -5.42 15.99 -17.48
C ARG A 255 -6.76 16.67 -17.82
N THR A 256 -7.72 16.63 -16.90
CA THR A 256 -9.09 17.12 -17.09
C THR A 256 -9.25 18.61 -16.81
N ASN A 257 -8.42 19.21 -15.94
CA ASN A 257 -8.54 20.62 -15.56
C ASN A 257 -7.35 21.51 -15.98
N THR A 258 -6.27 20.92 -16.52
CA THR A 258 -5.08 21.68 -16.94
C THR A 258 -5.40 22.77 -17.97
N LYS A 259 -4.77 23.93 -17.81
CA LYS A 259 -4.80 25.08 -18.72
C LYS A 259 -3.50 25.27 -19.50
N SER A 260 -2.47 24.49 -19.18
CA SER A 260 -1.19 24.47 -19.91
C SER A 260 -0.88 23.09 -20.49
N LYS A 261 0.02 23.04 -21.49
CA LYS A 261 0.48 21.79 -22.10
C LYS A 261 1.26 20.92 -21.12
N GLN A 262 2.04 21.55 -20.24
CA GLN A 262 2.79 20.88 -19.19
C GLN A 262 2.08 21.11 -17.85
N TYR A 263 1.94 20.05 -17.06
CA TYR A 263 1.31 20.17 -15.74
C TYR A 263 1.82 19.17 -14.71
N ILE A 264 1.72 19.56 -13.44
CA ILE A 264 2.10 18.75 -12.28
C ILE A 264 0.85 18.35 -11.50
N SER A 265 0.62 17.06 -11.35
CA SER A 265 -0.57 16.50 -10.71
C SER A 265 -0.31 16.03 -9.29
N TRP A 266 -1.30 16.08 -8.40
CA TRP A 266 -1.14 15.62 -7.02
C TRP A 266 -0.86 14.11 -6.92
N LYS A 267 -1.56 13.31 -7.73
CA LYS A 267 -1.36 11.85 -7.87
C LYS A 267 -0.82 11.54 -9.27
N LYS A 268 -0.36 10.30 -9.51
CA LYS A 268 0.06 9.85 -10.85
C LYS A 268 -1.05 10.06 -11.87
N ASP A 269 -0.80 10.94 -12.84
CA ASP A 269 -1.69 11.23 -13.95
C ASP A 269 -0.97 11.00 -15.30
N PRO A 270 -1.62 10.45 -16.34
CA PRO A 270 -0.96 10.00 -17.56
C PRO A 270 -0.19 11.08 -18.33
N GLY A 271 -0.61 12.34 -18.24
CA GLY A 271 0.05 13.45 -18.95
C GLY A 271 0.94 14.30 -18.05
N SER A 272 0.99 14.02 -16.75
CA SER A 272 1.76 14.82 -15.80
C SER A 272 3.27 14.72 -16.04
N ILE A 273 3.95 15.88 -15.99
CA ILE A 273 5.42 15.91 -16.05
C ILE A 273 6.01 15.33 -14.77
N VAL A 274 5.40 15.66 -13.63
CA VAL A 274 5.80 15.28 -12.28
C VAL A 274 4.55 14.98 -11.44
N ILE A 275 4.72 14.14 -10.44
CA ILE A 275 3.71 13.86 -9.41
C ILE A 275 4.07 14.70 -8.19
N ASP A 276 3.10 15.34 -7.56
CA ASP A 276 3.26 16.19 -6.37
C ASP A 276 4.19 17.39 -6.64
N ALA A 277 3.58 18.56 -6.79
CA ALA A 277 4.26 19.85 -7.00
C ALA A 277 5.31 20.17 -5.93
N PHE A 278 5.17 19.59 -4.73
CA PHE A 278 6.13 19.76 -3.65
C PHE A 278 7.34 18.81 -3.75
N THR A 279 7.43 17.99 -4.80
CA THR A 279 8.55 17.08 -5.06
C THR A 279 9.29 17.34 -6.38
N GLY A 280 8.81 18.31 -7.19
CA GLY A 280 9.20 18.48 -8.58
C GLY A 280 10.36 19.42 -8.94
N THR A 281 11.18 19.87 -7.99
CA THR A 281 12.43 20.57 -8.33
C THR A 281 13.57 19.54 -8.43
N SER A 282 13.95 19.21 -9.66
CA SER A 282 14.94 18.19 -10.02
C SER A 282 16.38 18.55 -9.67
N SER A 283 17.12 17.60 -9.06
CA SER A 283 18.40 17.09 -9.58
C SER A 283 18.64 15.67 -9.02
N PRO A 284 19.47 14.83 -9.67
CA PRO A 284 19.36 13.36 -9.73
C PRO A 284 20.06 12.67 -8.56
N LEU A 285 19.76 11.37 -8.40
CA LEU A 285 20.24 10.42 -7.37
C LEU A 285 19.40 10.41 -6.09
N VAL A 286 18.19 9.89 -6.18
CA VAL A 286 17.61 9.19 -5.02
C VAL A 286 17.48 7.75 -5.42
N GLU A 287 18.48 6.94 -5.09
CA GLU A 287 18.30 5.49 -5.03
C GLU A 287 16.99 5.19 -4.30
N ASP A 288 16.23 4.20 -4.78
CA ASP A 288 15.02 3.78 -4.08
C ASP A 288 15.35 3.42 -2.64
N TYR A 289 14.47 3.82 -1.71
CA TYR A 289 14.67 3.54 -0.29
C TYR A 289 14.87 2.02 -0.08
N PRO A 290 16.05 1.56 0.39
CA PRO A 290 16.44 0.14 0.32
C PRO A 290 15.73 -0.75 1.36
N GLY A 291 14.80 -0.18 2.12
CA GLY A 291 14.14 -0.80 3.26
C GLY A 291 14.93 -0.64 4.55
N CYS A 292 14.23 -0.51 5.69
CA CYS A 292 14.84 -0.20 6.99
C CYS A 292 16.02 -1.09 7.38
N ARG A 293 15.92 -2.41 7.15
CA ARG A 293 16.95 -3.36 7.55
C ARG A 293 18.22 -3.19 6.72
N ASN A 294 18.09 -3.08 5.40
CA ASN A 294 19.22 -2.89 4.50
C ASN A 294 19.85 -1.50 4.68
N TYR A 295 19.03 -0.49 4.95
CA TYR A 295 19.55 0.86 5.22
C TYR A 295 20.41 0.89 6.48
N ILE A 296 19.94 0.28 7.58
CA ILE A 296 20.74 0.16 8.82
C ILE A 296 21.99 -0.69 8.57
N ARG A 297 21.88 -1.80 7.83
CA ARG A 297 23.02 -2.66 7.46
C ARG A 297 24.09 -1.86 6.72
N ARG A 298 23.71 -1.11 5.68
CA ARG A 298 24.64 -0.31 4.89
C ARG A 298 25.27 0.80 5.72
N ALA A 299 24.51 1.46 6.59
CA ALA A 299 25.05 2.48 7.49
C ALA A 299 26.08 1.90 8.48
N LEU A 300 25.85 0.70 9.02
CA LEU A 300 26.82 0.02 9.88
C LEU A 300 28.11 -0.33 9.12
N GLN A 301 27.98 -0.83 7.88
CA GLN A 301 29.13 -1.14 7.02
C GLN A 301 29.94 0.12 6.66
N LEU A 302 29.27 1.25 6.40
CA LEU A 302 29.94 2.53 6.16
C LEU A 302 30.66 3.07 7.40
N ASN A 303 30.21 2.68 8.60
CA ASN A 303 30.87 2.96 9.87
C ASN A 303 31.84 1.83 10.28
N GLU A 304 32.42 1.13 9.31
CA GLU A 304 33.48 0.12 9.50
C GLU A 304 33.09 -1.07 10.40
N THR A 305 31.79 -1.33 10.57
CA THR A 305 31.34 -2.53 11.29
C THR A 305 31.55 -3.77 10.41
N PRO A 306 32.23 -4.82 10.90
CA PRO A 306 32.41 -6.06 10.14
C PRO A 306 31.09 -6.68 9.69
N THR A 307 31.06 -7.23 8.47
CA THR A 307 29.83 -7.77 7.87
C THR A 307 29.25 -8.92 8.70
N GLU A 308 30.12 -9.75 9.27
CA GLU A 308 29.80 -10.87 10.15
C GLU A 308 29.09 -10.42 11.44
N SER A 309 29.47 -9.25 11.95
CA SER A 309 28.86 -8.66 13.15
C SER A 309 27.56 -7.91 12.86
N THR A 310 27.34 -7.50 11.61
CA THR A 310 26.24 -6.60 11.26
C THR A 310 24.87 -7.24 11.48
N ASP A 311 24.68 -8.50 11.11
CA ASP A 311 23.40 -9.20 11.31
C ASP A 311 23.10 -9.45 12.80
N ILE A 312 24.14 -9.70 13.60
CA ILE A 312 24.02 -9.83 15.06
C ILE A 312 23.61 -8.50 15.70
N ILE A 313 24.21 -7.38 15.27
CA ILE A 313 23.85 -6.04 15.76
C ILE A 313 22.42 -5.69 15.36
N ILE A 314 21.99 -6.00 14.13
CA ILE A 314 20.62 -5.77 13.68
C ILE A 314 19.63 -6.60 14.52
N ALA A 315 19.98 -7.81 14.94
CA ALA A 315 19.14 -8.65 15.82
C ALA A 315 18.88 -8.02 17.21
N SER A 316 19.63 -7.00 17.62
CA SER A 316 19.30 -6.19 18.81
C SER A 316 17.99 -5.41 18.68
N LEU A 317 17.47 -5.25 17.46
CA LEU A 317 16.20 -4.62 17.17
C LEU A 317 15.11 -5.67 16.94
N SER A 318 14.02 -5.58 17.70
CA SER A 318 12.83 -6.40 17.42
C SER A 318 12.20 -6.03 16.06
N GLU A 319 11.51 -6.98 15.43
CA GLU A 319 10.71 -6.72 14.21
C GLU A 319 9.74 -5.55 14.37
N SER A 320 9.16 -5.38 15.55
CA SER A 320 8.28 -4.23 15.84
C SER A 320 9.04 -2.90 15.85
N SER A 321 10.28 -2.89 16.34
CA SER A 321 11.16 -1.72 16.32
C SER A 321 11.58 -1.37 14.89
N LEU A 322 11.94 -2.37 14.08
CA LEU A 322 12.27 -2.18 12.66
C LEU A 322 11.08 -1.58 11.89
N LYS A 323 9.86 -2.09 12.11
CA LYS A 323 8.64 -1.51 11.50
C LYS A 323 8.40 -0.05 11.93
N GLN A 324 8.60 0.27 13.21
CA GLN A 324 8.47 1.65 13.69
C GLN A 324 9.55 2.57 13.09
N TYR A 325 10.80 2.11 13.04
CA TYR A 325 11.92 2.86 12.49
C TYR A 325 11.80 3.06 10.98
N ASN A 326 11.27 2.08 10.24
CA ASN A 326 11.04 2.16 8.81
C ASN A 326 10.25 3.41 8.40
N THR A 327 9.23 3.78 9.19
CA THR A 327 8.43 4.98 8.92
C THR A 327 9.29 6.25 9.01
N GLY A 328 10.12 6.36 10.04
CA GLY A 328 11.01 7.51 10.25
C GLY A 328 12.14 7.56 9.23
N LEU A 329 12.79 6.43 8.98
CA LEU A 329 13.90 6.33 8.03
C LEU A 329 13.48 6.53 6.59
N LYS A 330 12.30 6.04 6.17
CA LYS A 330 11.75 6.32 4.83
C LYS A 330 11.48 7.82 4.64
N LYS A 331 10.97 8.48 5.68
CA LYS A 331 10.76 9.94 5.68
C LYS A 331 12.09 10.71 5.67
N TRP A 332 13.08 10.25 6.43
CA TRP A 332 14.44 10.79 6.40
C TRP A 332 15.08 10.67 5.02
N TRP A 333 14.99 9.49 4.40
CA TRP A 333 15.48 9.22 3.04
C TRP A 333 14.87 10.19 2.02
N ARG A 334 13.54 10.37 2.04
CA ARG A 334 12.87 11.36 1.18
C ARG A 334 13.31 12.79 1.49
N PHE A 335 13.49 13.14 2.77
CA PHE A 335 13.99 14.45 3.16
C PHE A 335 15.40 14.70 2.59
N CYS A 336 16.32 13.74 2.73
CA CYS A 336 17.66 13.82 2.16
C CYS A 336 17.62 13.96 0.64
N GLY A 337 16.78 13.18 -0.05
CA GLY A 337 16.59 13.29 -1.50
C GLY A 337 16.10 14.66 -1.96
N VAL A 338 15.07 15.22 -1.28
CA VAL A 338 14.56 16.57 -1.58
C VAL A 338 15.60 17.66 -1.32
N ASN A 339 16.46 17.49 -0.30
CA ASN A 339 17.49 18.45 0.05
C ASN A 339 18.85 18.15 -0.62
N GLN A 340 18.88 17.24 -1.61
CA GLN A 340 20.09 16.81 -2.34
C GLN A 340 21.27 16.50 -1.40
N SER A 341 20.98 15.84 -0.28
CA SER A 341 21.96 15.50 0.76
C SER A 341 22.15 13.99 0.82
N ASP A 342 23.37 13.54 1.07
CA ASP A 342 23.64 12.11 1.27
C ASP A 342 22.87 11.59 2.51
N PRO A 343 22.00 10.56 2.36
CA PRO A 343 21.22 10.01 3.47
C PRO A 343 22.07 9.35 4.57
N TYR A 344 23.35 9.07 4.33
CA TYR A 344 24.29 8.52 5.31
C TYR A 344 25.15 9.59 5.99
N GLN A 345 25.29 10.78 5.40
CA GLN A 345 26.00 11.92 6.00
C GLN A 345 25.10 12.73 6.92
N ILE A 346 25.01 12.30 8.18
CA ILE A 346 24.05 12.84 9.14
C ILE A 346 24.68 13.90 10.03
N THR A 347 24.15 15.11 9.96
CA THR A 347 24.53 16.22 10.86
C THR A 347 23.36 16.64 11.74
N VAL A 348 23.67 17.14 12.94
CA VAL A 348 22.64 17.63 13.88
C VAL A 348 21.74 18.73 13.28
N PRO A 349 22.25 19.73 12.53
CA PRO A 349 21.40 20.72 11.86
C PRO A 349 20.40 20.09 10.88
N MET A 350 20.81 19.09 10.10
CA MET A 350 19.90 18.39 9.18
C MET A 350 18.81 17.64 9.95
N VAL A 351 19.18 16.94 11.02
CA VAL A 351 18.21 16.25 11.88
C VAL A 351 17.21 17.24 12.49
N LEU A 352 17.66 18.40 12.97
CA LEU A 352 16.78 19.43 13.53
C LEU A 352 15.82 19.98 12.48
N ARG A 353 16.29 20.25 11.24
CA ARG A 353 15.42 20.68 10.14
C ARG A 353 14.36 19.62 9.83
N PHE A 354 14.77 18.37 9.69
CA PHE A 354 13.87 17.24 9.47
C PHE A 354 12.82 17.11 10.58
N LEU A 355 13.23 17.09 11.86
CA LEU A 355 12.33 17.00 13.00
C LEU A 355 11.38 18.19 13.08
N THR A 356 11.84 19.40 12.72
CA THR A 356 11.01 20.60 12.67
C THR A 356 9.92 20.48 11.61
N ILE A 357 10.23 19.97 10.41
CA ILE A 357 9.23 19.69 9.37
C ILE A 357 8.20 18.68 9.88
N GLN A 358 8.65 17.58 10.49
CA GLN A 358 7.72 16.57 11.02
C GLN A 358 6.85 17.13 12.16
N TYR A 359 7.40 18.00 13.01
CA TYR A 359 6.66 18.69 14.06
C TYR A 359 5.57 19.60 13.48
N LYS A 360 5.91 20.43 12.48
CA LYS A 360 4.96 21.30 11.76
C LYS A 360 3.86 20.48 11.07
N ASN A 361 4.19 19.29 10.58
CA ASN A 361 3.23 18.33 10.02
C ASN A 361 2.41 17.57 11.09
N GLY A 362 2.42 18.04 12.34
CA GLY A 362 1.57 17.54 13.42
C GLY A 362 2.13 16.36 14.22
N ALA A 363 3.36 15.89 13.95
CA ALA A 363 3.94 14.75 14.65
C ALA A 363 3.99 14.98 16.18
N SER A 364 3.62 13.94 16.94
CA SER A 364 3.68 13.97 18.40
C SER A 364 5.12 13.88 18.91
N TYR A 365 5.35 14.27 20.17
CA TYR A 365 6.64 14.08 20.84
C TYR A 365 7.16 12.63 20.71
N GLY A 366 6.30 11.64 20.92
CA GLY A 366 6.67 10.23 20.82
C GLY A 366 7.08 9.82 19.41
N THR A 367 6.37 10.32 18.39
CA THR A 367 6.69 10.08 16.98
C THR A 367 8.03 10.69 16.61
N LEU A 368 8.27 11.95 16.99
CA LEU A 368 9.54 12.64 16.74
C LEU A 368 10.71 11.92 17.41
N ASN A 369 10.53 11.49 18.66
CA ASN A 369 11.56 10.75 19.39
C ASN A 369 11.85 9.38 18.77
N CYS A 370 10.83 8.72 18.22
CA CYS A 370 11.02 7.50 17.43
C CYS A 370 11.87 7.78 16.19
N PHE A 371 11.59 8.86 15.44
CA PHE A 371 12.36 9.22 14.26
C PHE A 371 13.82 9.56 14.60
N ARG A 372 14.04 10.39 15.63
CA ARG A 372 15.38 10.66 16.18
C ARG A 372 16.12 9.38 16.55
N SER A 373 15.44 8.43 17.21
CA SER A 373 16.06 7.16 17.62
C SER A 373 16.40 6.27 16.42
N ALA A 374 15.57 6.29 15.38
CA ALA A 374 15.82 5.56 14.14
C ALA A 374 17.04 6.14 13.40
N ILE A 375 17.13 7.47 13.28
CA ILE A 375 18.30 8.15 12.70
C ILE A 375 19.56 7.91 13.55
N GLY A 376 19.44 7.91 14.88
CA GLY A 376 20.54 7.57 15.76
C GLY A 376 21.09 6.15 15.56
N LYS A 377 20.32 5.23 14.96
CA LYS A 377 20.81 3.87 14.62
C LYS A 377 21.67 3.82 13.36
N ILE A 378 21.57 4.81 12.49
CA ILE A 378 22.39 4.90 11.27
C ILE A 378 23.61 5.82 11.47
N GLN A 379 23.52 6.84 12.33
CA GLN A 379 24.64 7.76 12.60
C GLN A 379 25.73 7.21 13.54
N GLY A 380 25.38 6.29 14.45
CA GLY A 380 26.23 5.97 15.60
C GLY A 380 25.98 6.93 16.79
N SER A 381 26.52 6.61 17.95
CA SER A 381 26.00 6.93 19.29
C SER A 381 26.07 8.41 19.80
N SER A 382 25.99 9.45 18.95
CA SER A 382 26.12 10.85 19.41
C SER A 382 24.86 11.73 19.32
N LEU A 383 23.81 11.32 18.59
CA LEU A 383 22.66 12.21 18.32
C LEU A 383 21.77 12.51 19.53
N ALA A 384 21.61 11.54 20.43
CA ALA A 384 20.76 11.69 21.61
C ALA A 384 21.34 12.68 22.63
N ASP A 385 22.67 12.83 22.63
CA ASP A 385 23.38 13.56 23.65
C ASP A 385 23.64 15.02 23.33
N ASP A 386 23.50 15.41 22.06
CA ASP A 386 23.62 16.79 21.60
C ASP A 386 22.63 17.74 22.31
N SER A 387 23.16 18.85 22.81
CA SER A 387 22.42 19.84 23.60
C SER A 387 21.29 20.51 22.81
N ARG A 388 21.45 20.70 21.49
CA ARG A 388 20.44 21.30 20.60
C ARG A 388 19.29 20.33 20.36
N ILE A 389 19.58 19.04 20.18
CA ILE A 389 18.54 18.00 20.09
C ILE A 389 17.75 17.92 21.41
N LYS A 390 18.45 17.91 22.55
CA LYS A 390 17.81 17.97 23.88
C LYS A 390 16.95 19.23 24.04
N GLY A 391 17.44 20.39 23.61
CA GLY A 391 16.72 21.65 23.60
C GLY A 391 15.45 21.62 22.74
N PHE A 392 15.54 21.06 21.53
CA PHE A 392 14.40 20.87 20.63
C PHE A 392 13.29 20.06 21.29
N PHE A 393 13.61 18.90 21.88
CA PHE A 393 12.60 18.07 22.53
C PHE A 393 12.01 18.72 23.79
N LYS A 394 12.80 19.48 24.56
CA LYS A 394 12.28 20.31 25.66
C LYS A 394 11.28 21.35 25.12
N GLY A 395 11.60 22.00 24.00
CA GLY A 395 10.71 22.95 23.32
C GLY A 395 9.41 22.29 22.85
N VAL A 396 9.50 21.15 22.17
CA VAL A 396 8.31 20.37 21.73
C VAL A 396 7.42 20.00 22.93
N ALA A 397 8.00 19.58 24.04
CA ALA A 397 7.24 19.24 25.25
C ALA A 397 6.55 20.45 25.91
N LYS A 398 7.10 21.66 25.76
CA LYS A 398 6.46 22.90 26.25
C LYS A 398 5.37 23.39 25.31
N LEU A 399 5.66 23.43 24.00
CA LEU A 399 4.73 23.91 22.97
C LEU A 399 3.56 22.94 22.74
N LYS A 400 3.80 21.64 22.86
CA LYS A 400 2.80 20.58 22.70
C LYS A 400 2.96 19.53 23.80
N PRO A 401 2.48 19.82 25.03
CA PRO A 401 2.62 18.92 26.16
C PRO A 401 2.05 17.52 25.86
N PRO A 402 2.82 16.44 26.12
CA PRO A 402 2.31 15.10 25.93
C PRO A 402 1.19 14.83 26.94
N ARG A 403 -0.04 14.68 26.45
CA ARG A 403 -1.19 14.33 27.30
C ARG A 403 -1.19 12.84 27.58
N ALA A 404 -1.42 12.47 28.84
CA ALA A 404 -1.70 11.08 29.19
C ALA A 404 -2.98 10.63 28.48
N LYS A 405 -2.98 9.42 27.92
CA LYS A 405 -4.18 8.89 27.25
C LYS A 405 -5.34 8.69 28.23
N TYR A 406 -5.04 8.35 29.47
CA TYR A 406 -6.01 8.11 30.54
C TYR A 406 -5.66 8.94 31.77
N ASP A 407 -6.60 9.77 32.18
CA ASP A 407 -6.64 10.52 33.43
C ASP A 407 -7.44 9.78 34.53
N CYS A 408 -8.40 8.96 34.10
CA CYS A 408 -9.20 8.06 34.93
C CYS A 408 -9.26 6.64 34.33
N THR A 409 -9.79 5.69 35.08
CA THR A 409 -10.04 4.31 34.64
C THR A 409 -11.48 3.89 34.97
N TRP A 410 -11.87 2.68 34.58
CA TRP A 410 -13.19 2.12 34.84
C TRP A 410 -13.12 1.03 35.91
N ASP A 411 -14.26 0.70 36.52
CA ASP A 411 -14.36 -0.35 37.53
C ASP A 411 -14.45 -1.74 36.89
N PRO A 412 -13.50 -2.67 37.15
CA PRO A 412 -13.58 -4.07 36.71
C PRO A 412 -14.91 -4.76 37.00
N LYS A 413 -15.62 -4.35 38.06
CA LYS A 413 -16.90 -4.94 38.46
C LYS A 413 -17.95 -4.88 37.33
N ILE A 414 -18.00 -3.80 36.57
CA ILE A 414 -18.93 -3.62 35.43
C ILE A 414 -18.76 -4.74 34.41
N VAL A 415 -17.52 -5.06 34.06
CA VAL A 415 -17.21 -6.13 33.09
C VAL A 415 -17.43 -7.50 33.70
N LEU A 416 -17.07 -7.71 34.96
CA LEU A 416 -17.28 -8.99 35.64
C LEU A 416 -18.77 -9.32 35.79
N GLU A 417 -19.62 -8.34 36.13
CA GLU A 417 -21.07 -8.50 36.20
C GLU A 417 -21.67 -8.85 34.82
N TYR A 418 -21.23 -8.16 33.77
CA TYR A 418 -21.64 -8.51 32.40
C TYR A 418 -21.25 -9.95 32.04
N LEU A 419 -19.99 -10.35 32.31
CA LEU A 419 -19.50 -11.70 32.01
C LEU A 419 -20.18 -12.79 32.84
N GLY A 420 -20.60 -12.47 34.07
CA GLY A 420 -21.33 -13.38 34.95
C GLY A 420 -22.78 -13.60 34.54
N LYS A 421 -23.38 -12.66 33.80
CA LYS A 421 -24.74 -12.78 33.22
C LYS A 421 -24.79 -13.59 31.93
N LEU A 422 -23.63 -13.89 31.32
CA LEU A 422 -23.57 -14.74 30.13
C LEU A 422 -23.93 -16.20 30.49
N ASN A 423 -24.36 -16.96 29.48
CA ASN A 423 -24.63 -18.40 29.62
C ASN A 423 -23.42 -19.17 30.18
N SER A 424 -23.67 -20.42 30.60
CA SER A 424 -22.62 -21.34 31.05
C SER A 424 -21.50 -21.44 30.00
N ASN A 425 -20.25 -21.69 30.44
CA ASN A 425 -19.11 -21.70 29.51
C ASN A 425 -19.25 -22.76 28.40
N ASP A 426 -19.98 -23.84 28.66
CA ASP A 426 -20.26 -24.90 27.68
C ASP A 426 -21.28 -24.45 26.62
N ASP A 427 -22.25 -23.63 27.00
CA ASP A 427 -23.33 -23.14 26.12
C ASP A 427 -22.93 -21.93 25.27
N LEU A 428 -21.87 -21.22 25.63
CA LEU A 428 -21.39 -20.07 24.85
C LEU A 428 -20.97 -20.49 23.44
N THR A 429 -21.08 -19.58 22.47
CA THR A 429 -20.41 -19.78 21.18
C THR A 429 -18.88 -19.73 21.36
N LEU A 430 -18.11 -20.26 20.40
CA LEU A 430 -16.65 -20.18 20.47
C LEU A 430 -16.17 -18.72 20.46
N ASP A 431 -16.85 -17.82 19.74
CA ASP A 431 -16.56 -16.38 19.73
C ASP A 431 -16.73 -15.76 21.13
N GLU A 432 -17.87 -16.00 21.77
CA GLU A 432 -18.16 -15.49 23.12
C GLU A 432 -17.20 -16.06 24.17
N LEU A 433 -16.95 -17.37 24.14
CA LEU A 433 -16.01 -18.01 25.05
C LEU A 433 -14.58 -17.48 24.86
N SER A 434 -14.16 -17.25 23.61
CA SER A 434 -12.84 -16.66 23.30
C SER A 434 -12.71 -15.25 23.88
N LYS A 435 -13.74 -14.42 23.70
CA LYS A 435 -13.82 -13.04 24.20
C LYS A 435 -13.86 -12.99 25.73
N LYS A 436 -14.66 -13.86 26.36
CA LYS A 436 -14.77 -14.01 27.81
C LYS A 436 -13.41 -14.40 28.41
N LEU A 437 -12.80 -15.47 27.90
CA LEU A 437 -11.51 -15.97 28.40
C LEU A 437 -10.41 -14.90 28.30
N VAL A 438 -10.22 -14.27 27.13
CA VAL A 438 -9.14 -13.28 26.98
C VAL A 438 -9.34 -12.07 27.90
N THR A 439 -10.59 -11.66 28.13
CA THR A 439 -10.91 -10.52 29.01
C THR A 439 -10.63 -10.87 30.47
N LEU A 440 -11.05 -12.05 30.93
CA LEU A 440 -10.75 -12.55 32.28
C LEU A 440 -9.25 -12.70 32.51
N LEU A 441 -8.52 -13.29 31.57
CA LEU A 441 -7.06 -13.40 31.66
C LEU A 441 -6.39 -12.02 31.72
N ALA A 442 -6.85 -11.06 30.91
CA ALA A 442 -6.30 -9.70 30.93
C ALA A 442 -6.55 -8.97 32.26
N LEU A 443 -7.72 -9.19 32.88
CA LEU A 443 -8.06 -8.61 34.19
C LEU A 443 -7.22 -9.23 35.32
N VAL A 444 -7.20 -10.57 35.40
CA VAL A 444 -6.60 -11.28 36.53
C VAL A 444 -5.07 -11.24 36.47
N THR A 445 -4.48 -11.35 35.29
CA THR A 445 -3.01 -11.34 35.15
C THR A 445 -2.44 -9.94 34.96
N SER A 446 -3.25 -8.96 34.55
CA SER A 446 -2.79 -7.59 34.22
C SER A 446 -1.63 -7.53 33.19
N HIS A 447 -1.42 -8.60 32.41
CA HIS A 447 -0.36 -8.68 31.42
C HIS A 447 -0.75 -7.99 30.08
N ARG A 448 0.25 -7.74 29.23
CA ARG A 448 0.02 -7.13 27.90
C ARG A 448 -0.56 -8.16 26.95
N MET A 449 -1.30 -7.70 25.93
CA MET A 449 -1.83 -8.57 24.86
C MET A 449 -0.75 -9.42 24.18
N GLN A 450 0.47 -8.87 24.01
CA GLN A 450 1.60 -9.63 23.49
C GLN A 450 1.90 -10.87 24.36
N THR A 451 1.89 -10.73 25.68
CA THR A 451 2.11 -11.85 26.60
C THR A 451 1.01 -12.91 26.44
N LEU A 452 -0.26 -12.50 26.33
CA LEU A 452 -1.38 -13.42 26.15
C LEU A 452 -1.32 -14.16 24.80
N THR A 453 -0.84 -13.53 23.73
CA THR A 453 -0.62 -14.22 22.45
C THR A 453 0.51 -15.24 22.47
N LEU A 454 1.42 -15.14 23.44
CA LEU A 454 2.56 -16.04 23.55
C LEU A 454 2.28 -17.28 24.39
N ILE A 455 1.11 -17.38 25.02
CA ILE A 455 0.72 -18.56 25.80
C ILE A 455 0.76 -19.79 24.88
N ASP A 456 1.64 -20.72 25.24
CA ASP A 456 1.75 -22.04 24.64
C ASP A 456 1.03 -23.04 25.54
N ILE A 457 0.12 -23.83 24.98
CA ILE A 457 -0.69 -24.80 25.74
C ILE A 457 0.15 -25.87 26.42
N ARG A 458 1.36 -26.16 25.89
CA ARG A 458 2.29 -27.15 26.47
C ARG A 458 2.93 -26.65 27.77
N ASN A 459 2.92 -25.34 27.99
CA ASN A 459 3.49 -24.71 29.18
C ASN A 459 2.43 -24.39 30.24
N ILE A 460 1.19 -24.86 30.06
CA ILE A 460 0.10 -24.71 31.03
C ILE A 460 0.17 -25.88 32.00
N MET A 461 0.48 -25.60 33.26
CA MET A 461 0.50 -26.57 34.35
C MET A 461 -0.75 -26.35 35.21
N GLN A 462 -1.51 -27.41 35.43
CA GLN A 462 -2.68 -27.40 36.30
C GLN A 462 -2.30 -27.97 37.67
N ASN A 463 -2.59 -27.21 38.71
CA ASN A 463 -2.56 -27.65 40.10
C ASN A 463 -4.00 -27.67 40.66
N GLU A 464 -4.19 -28.12 41.91
CA GLU A 464 -5.50 -28.21 42.55
C GLU A 464 -6.22 -26.85 42.62
N ASP A 465 -5.48 -25.78 42.96
CA ASP A 465 -6.02 -24.45 43.27
C ASP A 465 -5.79 -23.40 42.17
N LYS A 466 -4.95 -23.70 41.16
CA LYS A 466 -4.52 -22.72 40.16
C LYS A 466 -3.94 -23.35 38.88
N TYR A 467 -3.87 -22.52 37.85
CA TYR A 467 -3.05 -22.76 36.66
C TYR A 467 -1.80 -21.87 36.68
N GLU A 468 -0.66 -22.47 36.35
CA GLU A 468 0.59 -21.77 36.13
C GLU A 468 0.99 -21.84 34.64
N ILE A 469 1.27 -20.69 34.04
CA ILE A 469 1.61 -20.60 32.62
C ILE A 469 2.96 -19.89 32.45
N LYS A 470 3.98 -20.66 32.05
CA LYS A 470 5.31 -20.13 31.76
C LYS A 470 5.39 -19.56 30.34
N ILE A 471 5.78 -18.30 30.22
CA ILE A 471 6.02 -17.64 28.93
C ILE A 471 7.48 -17.85 28.54
N SER A 472 7.76 -18.81 27.65
CA SER A 472 9.13 -19.15 27.24
C SER A 472 9.74 -18.15 26.25
N GLU A 473 8.90 -17.45 25.47
CA GLU A 473 9.37 -16.52 24.45
C GLU A 473 9.75 -15.15 25.00
N ASN A 474 10.75 -14.53 24.37
CA ASN A 474 11.20 -13.18 24.72
C ASN A 474 10.14 -12.12 24.43
N ILE A 475 9.82 -11.33 25.45
CA ILE A 475 8.96 -10.16 25.37
C ILE A 475 9.76 -8.87 25.59
N LYS A 476 9.13 -7.71 25.38
CA LYS A 476 9.77 -6.39 25.50
C LYS A 476 10.50 -6.14 26.84
N ILE A 477 10.12 -6.84 27.90
CA ILE A 477 10.74 -6.69 29.23
C ILE A 477 11.79 -7.76 29.56
N SER A 478 11.95 -8.77 28.68
CA SER A 478 12.96 -9.81 28.82
C SER A 478 14.36 -9.19 28.68
N LYS A 479 15.26 -9.59 29.57
CA LYS A 479 16.66 -9.16 29.59
C LYS A 479 17.51 -10.34 30.06
N PRO A 480 18.81 -10.40 29.69
CA PRO A 480 19.74 -11.37 30.26
C PRO A 480 19.65 -11.36 31.80
N GLY A 481 19.59 -12.55 32.41
CA GLY A 481 19.47 -12.70 33.87
C GLY A 481 18.10 -12.39 34.47
N LYS A 482 17.08 -12.01 33.69
CA LYS A 482 15.71 -11.84 34.19
C LYS A 482 14.85 -13.06 33.91
N VAL A 483 14.13 -13.49 34.95
CA VAL A 483 13.12 -14.55 34.85
C VAL A 483 11.97 -14.08 33.95
N GLN A 484 11.54 -14.95 33.03
CA GLN A 484 10.38 -14.70 32.19
C GLN A 484 9.09 -14.72 33.01
N PRO A 485 8.00 -14.09 32.53
CA PRO A 485 6.74 -14.11 33.25
C PRO A 485 6.20 -15.53 33.49
N ASN A 486 5.73 -15.77 34.71
CA ASN A 486 4.87 -16.89 35.06
C ASN A 486 3.48 -16.34 35.38
N LEU A 487 2.47 -16.66 34.57
CA LEU A 487 1.10 -16.22 34.80
C LEU A 487 0.45 -17.17 35.80
N ILE A 488 -0.09 -16.63 36.87
CA ILE A 488 -0.84 -17.39 37.88
C ILE A 488 -2.32 -17.09 37.70
N ILE A 489 -3.11 -18.14 37.49
CA ILE A 489 -4.56 -18.05 37.29
C ILE A 489 -5.23 -18.89 38.38
N PRO A 490 -5.73 -18.28 39.46
CA PRO A 490 -6.38 -19.03 40.53
C PRO A 490 -7.72 -19.61 40.07
N VAL A 491 -8.09 -20.75 40.66
CA VAL A 491 -9.45 -21.28 40.58
C VAL A 491 -10.33 -20.46 41.53
N PHE A 492 -11.32 -19.77 40.97
CA PHE A 492 -12.26 -18.97 41.73
C PHE A 492 -13.56 -19.75 41.97
N GLU A 493 -13.61 -20.48 43.08
CA GLU A 493 -14.73 -21.38 43.41
C GLU A 493 -16.02 -20.63 43.78
N SER A 494 -15.92 -19.45 44.40
CA SER A 494 -17.09 -18.65 44.84
C SER A 494 -18.01 -18.21 43.69
N ASN A 495 -17.50 -18.11 42.46
CA ASN A 495 -18.33 -17.84 41.29
C ASN A 495 -17.73 -18.44 40.01
N SER A 496 -18.25 -19.60 39.63
CA SER A 496 -17.81 -20.34 38.45
C SER A 496 -18.05 -19.58 37.13
N SER A 497 -19.05 -18.71 37.07
CA SER A 497 -19.42 -17.97 35.84
C SER A 497 -18.33 -17.01 35.38
N ILE A 498 -17.53 -16.45 36.30
CA ILE A 498 -16.44 -15.51 36.02
C ILE A 498 -15.05 -16.10 36.29
N CYS A 499 -14.98 -17.41 36.59
CA CYS A 499 -13.72 -18.06 36.91
C CYS A 499 -12.83 -18.21 35.65
N PRO A 500 -11.65 -17.57 35.60
CA PRO A 500 -10.74 -17.66 34.45
C PRO A 500 -10.22 -19.07 34.23
N ALA A 501 -10.00 -19.84 35.31
CA ALA A 501 -9.51 -21.21 35.25
C ALA A 501 -10.54 -22.14 34.58
N ILE A 502 -11.81 -22.07 34.99
CA ILE A 502 -12.89 -22.86 34.39
C ILE A 502 -13.08 -22.48 32.92
N ALA A 503 -13.11 -21.18 32.60
CA ALA A 503 -13.20 -20.72 31.21
C ALA A 503 -12.02 -21.21 30.35
N LEU A 504 -10.80 -21.26 30.91
CA LEU A 504 -9.61 -21.77 30.24
C LEU A 504 -9.76 -23.27 29.93
N THR A 505 -10.22 -24.07 30.90
CA THR A 505 -10.44 -25.51 30.74
C THR A 505 -11.47 -25.81 29.66
N THR A 506 -12.64 -25.16 29.72
CA THR A 506 -13.68 -25.33 28.70
C THR A 506 -13.17 -24.92 27.31
N TYR A 507 -12.44 -23.81 27.22
CA TYR A 507 -11.88 -23.35 25.95
C TYR A 507 -10.83 -24.30 25.38
N LEU A 508 -9.92 -24.84 26.20
CA LEU A 508 -8.94 -25.85 25.79
C LEU A 508 -9.63 -27.11 25.25
N LYS A 509 -10.67 -27.61 25.94
CA LYS A 509 -11.48 -28.74 25.51
C LYS A 509 -12.11 -28.49 24.14
N ARG A 510 -12.81 -27.35 23.97
CA ARG A 510 -13.55 -27.02 22.73
C ARG A 510 -12.65 -26.71 21.54
N THR A 511 -11.43 -26.23 21.78
CA THR A 511 -10.50 -25.90 20.70
C THR A 511 -9.53 -27.01 20.34
N LYS A 512 -9.49 -28.13 21.09
CA LYS A 512 -8.55 -29.25 20.88
C LYS A 512 -8.51 -29.73 19.43
N ALA A 513 -9.67 -30.00 18.83
CA ALA A 513 -9.80 -30.48 17.45
C ALA A 513 -9.47 -29.41 16.38
N LEU A 514 -9.60 -28.12 16.71
CA LEU A 514 -9.43 -27.02 15.74
C LEU A 514 -7.96 -26.65 15.49
N ARG A 515 -7.04 -27.13 16.34
CA ARG A 515 -5.65 -26.65 16.39
C ARG A 515 -4.77 -27.19 15.27
N GLY A 516 -5.04 -28.38 14.75
CA GLY A 516 -4.24 -29.01 13.70
C GLY A 516 -2.74 -28.97 13.98
N GLY A 517 -2.33 -29.31 15.20
CA GLY A 517 -0.91 -29.32 15.64
C GLY A 517 -0.34 -27.99 16.14
N LYS A 518 -1.12 -26.90 16.18
CA LYS A 518 -0.67 -25.60 16.70
C LYS A 518 -0.82 -25.48 18.22
N ASN A 519 0.20 -24.94 18.88
CA ASN A 519 0.27 -24.89 20.34
C ASN A 519 -0.11 -23.53 20.96
N LYS A 520 -0.42 -22.50 20.18
CA LYS A 520 -0.83 -21.19 20.72
C LYS A 520 -2.22 -21.23 21.31
N LEU A 521 -2.42 -20.73 22.53
CA LEU A 521 -3.72 -20.80 23.22
C LEU A 521 -4.86 -20.22 22.37
N PHE A 522 -4.77 -18.98 21.92
CA PHE A 522 -5.86 -18.36 21.16
C PHE A 522 -5.79 -18.69 19.67
N VAL A 523 -6.91 -19.15 19.11
CA VAL A 523 -7.06 -19.53 17.70
C VAL A 523 -8.14 -18.67 17.03
N ALA A 524 -8.02 -18.46 15.73
CA ALA A 524 -9.00 -17.70 14.96
C ALA A 524 -10.34 -18.42 14.97
N ILE A 525 -11.42 -17.66 15.17
CA ILE A 525 -12.79 -18.21 15.26
C ILE A 525 -13.24 -18.81 13.92
N LYS A 526 -12.85 -18.18 12.81
CA LYS A 526 -13.15 -18.65 11.44
C LYS A 526 -12.02 -19.52 10.89
N LYS A 527 -12.38 -20.47 10.01
CA LYS A 527 -11.40 -21.23 9.22
C LYS A 527 -10.60 -20.28 8.31
N PRO A 528 -9.29 -20.51 8.10
CA PRO A 528 -8.46 -21.49 8.79
C PRO A 528 -8.11 -21.03 10.22
N HIS A 529 -8.35 -21.87 11.24
CA HIS A 529 -8.13 -21.59 12.66
C HIS A 529 -6.64 -21.39 13.01
N LYS A 530 -6.06 -20.27 12.58
CA LYS A 530 -4.65 -19.87 12.79
C LYS A 530 -4.48 -19.24 14.18
N ALA A 531 -3.25 -19.18 14.68
CA ALA A 531 -2.96 -18.42 15.90
C ALA A 531 -3.30 -16.94 15.71
N VAL A 532 -3.90 -16.31 16.73
CA VAL A 532 -4.30 -14.90 16.64
C VAL A 532 -3.24 -13.95 17.19
N GLY A 533 -3.14 -12.76 16.60
CA GLY A 533 -2.23 -11.70 17.04
C GLY A 533 -2.84 -10.76 18.07
N SER A 534 -2.02 -9.85 18.61
CA SER A 534 -2.42 -8.93 19.69
C SER A 534 -3.54 -7.97 19.27
N GLN A 535 -3.63 -7.61 17.98
CA GLN A 535 -4.71 -6.78 17.45
C GLN A 535 -6.06 -7.50 17.55
N THR A 536 -6.11 -8.80 17.28
CA THR A 536 -7.35 -9.59 17.38
C THR A 536 -7.81 -9.68 18.82
N LEU A 537 -6.90 -10.01 19.75
CA LEU A 537 -7.22 -10.03 21.19
C LEU A 537 -7.70 -8.66 21.69
N SER A 538 -7.05 -7.58 21.25
CA SER A 538 -7.45 -6.21 21.58
C SER A 538 -8.87 -5.88 21.08
N ARG A 539 -9.25 -6.33 19.88
CA ARG A 539 -10.61 -6.15 19.36
C ARG A 539 -11.64 -6.95 20.15
N TRP A 540 -11.31 -8.19 20.54
CA TRP A 540 -12.17 -9.02 21.37
C TRP A 540 -12.46 -8.39 22.72
N ILE A 541 -11.42 -7.94 23.43
CA ILE A 541 -11.61 -7.23 24.71
C ILE A 541 -12.38 -5.94 24.50
N LYS A 542 -12.06 -5.13 23.48
CA LYS A 542 -12.78 -3.90 23.20
C LYS A 542 -14.29 -4.16 22.95
N SER A 543 -14.63 -5.26 22.28
CA SER A 543 -16.02 -5.70 22.11
C SER A 543 -16.69 -6.01 23.44
N VAL A 544 -16.01 -6.69 24.36
CA VAL A 544 -16.56 -6.97 25.70
C VAL A 544 -16.76 -5.69 26.50
N LEU A 545 -15.80 -4.76 26.46
CA LEU A 545 -15.95 -3.46 27.13
C LEU A 545 -17.16 -2.69 26.58
N ASN A 546 -17.36 -2.70 25.26
CA ASN A 546 -18.50 -2.04 24.65
C ASN A 546 -19.82 -2.67 25.08
N ASN A 547 -19.89 -4.01 25.07
CA ASN A 547 -21.09 -4.75 25.42
C ASN A 547 -21.41 -4.65 26.93
N SER A 548 -20.42 -4.41 27.78
CA SER A 548 -20.63 -4.13 29.21
C SER A 548 -21.04 -2.69 29.49
N GLY A 549 -21.26 -1.85 28.46
CA GLY A 549 -21.68 -0.46 28.61
C GLY A 549 -20.55 0.55 28.85
N LEU A 550 -19.29 0.17 28.67
CA LEU A 550 -18.17 1.10 28.77
C LEU A 550 -17.98 1.87 27.46
N ASP A 551 -17.68 3.17 27.57
CA ASP A 551 -17.37 4.03 26.43
C ASP A 551 -16.03 3.64 25.79
N THR A 552 -16.09 2.97 24.64
CA THR A 552 -14.91 2.51 23.90
C THR A 552 -14.35 3.56 22.93
N SER A 553 -14.94 4.75 22.87
CA SER A 553 -14.30 5.94 22.31
C SER A 553 -13.20 6.46 23.25
N LYS A 554 -13.45 6.40 24.57
CA LYS A 554 -12.49 6.74 25.62
C LYS A 554 -11.54 5.59 25.93
N PHE A 555 -12.04 4.40 26.22
CA PHE A 555 -11.24 3.27 26.70
C PHE A 555 -10.90 2.25 25.62
N SER A 556 -9.61 1.92 25.48
CA SER A 556 -9.18 0.79 24.64
C SER A 556 -8.97 -0.47 25.46
N ALA A 557 -8.79 -1.62 24.82
CA ALA A 557 -8.45 -2.88 25.51
C ALA A 557 -7.20 -2.81 26.41
N TYR A 558 -6.29 -1.86 26.16
CA TYR A 558 -5.13 -1.67 27.03
C TYR A 558 -5.48 -1.01 28.38
N SER A 559 -6.64 -0.33 28.46
CA SER A 559 -7.16 0.24 29.71
C SER A 559 -7.52 -0.84 30.73
N THR A 560 -7.78 -2.09 30.31
CA THR A 560 -8.04 -3.23 31.22
C THR A 560 -6.94 -3.40 32.25
N ARG A 561 -5.67 -3.19 31.86
CA ARG A 561 -4.54 -3.22 32.79
C ARG A 561 -4.55 -2.06 33.79
N HIS A 562 -5.04 -0.89 33.39
CA HIS A 562 -5.20 0.25 34.31
C HIS A 562 -6.31 -0.05 35.31
N ALA A 563 -7.45 -0.54 34.82
CA ALA A 563 -8.62 -0.86 35.62
C ALA A 563 -8.31 -1.95 36.66
N SER A 564 -7.70 -3.06 36.23
CA SER A 564 -7.35 -4.18 37.12
C SER A 564 -6.36 -3.75 38.19
N THR A 565 -5.21 -3.19 37.81
CA THR A 565 -4.15 -2.85 38.77
C THR A 565 -4.56 -1.75 39.74
N SER A 566 -5.35 -0.75 39.29
CA SER A 566 -5.90 0.27 40.18
C SER A 566 -6.96 -0.30 41.13
N ALA A 567 -7.80 -1.24 40.68
CA ALA A 567 -8.79 -1.89 41.54
C ALA A 567 -8.14 -2.76 42.61
N THR A 568 -7.07 -3.48 42.25
CA THR A 568 -6.30 -4.30 43.21
C THR A 568 -5.68 -3.45 44.32
N GLU A 569 -5.14 -2.27 43.99
CA GLU A 569 -4.61 -1.32 44.99
C GLU A 569 -5.72 -0.75 45.89
N ARG A 570 -6.86 -0.35 45.31
CA ARG A 570 -8.03 0.12 46.09
C ARG A 570 -8.58 -0.95 47.03
N SER A 571 -8.37 -2.23 46.71
CA SER A 571 -8.77 -3.36 47.56
C SER A 571 -7.75 -3.65 48.68
N GLY A 572 -6.72 -2.82 48.85
CA GLY A 572 -5.72 -2.94 49.92
C GLY A 572 -4.59 -3.94 49.66
N ILE A 573 -4.49 -4.49 48.44
CA ILE A 573 -3.41 -5.42 48.11
C ILE A 573 -2.07 -4.69 48.03
N ASN A 574 -1.04 -5.33 48.60
CA ASN A 574 0.31 -4.79 48.62
C ASN A 574 0.83 -4.49 47.21
N VAL A 575 1.37 -3.28 47.01
CA VAL A 575 1.88 -2.81 45.72
C VAL A 575 2.95 -3.75 45.14
N ASP A 576 3.82 -4.36 45.94
CA ASP A 576 4.83 -5.32 45.46
C ASP A 576 4.19 -6.54 44.78
N LEU A 577 3.04 -7.00 45.27
CA LEU A 577 2.29 -8.10 44.64
C LEU A 577 1.69 -7.65 43.31
N ILE A 578 1.16 -6.43 43.24
CA ILE A 578 0.64 -5.83 41.99
C ILE A 578 1.76 -5.70 40.96
N LEU A 579 2.94 -5.20 41.39
CA LEU A 579 4.12 -5.09 40.55
C LEU A 579 4.57 -6.45 40.03
N LYS A 580 4.66 -7.45 40.90
CA LYS A 580 5.03 -8.83 40.53
C LYS A 580 4.04 -9.43 39.53
N ALA A 581 2.74 -9.36 39.84
CA ALA A 581 1.67 -9.92 39.02
C ALA A 581 1.61 -9.28 37.62
N ALA A 582 1.77 -7.96 37.52
CA ALA A 582 1.74 -7.27 36.24
C ALA A 582 3.08 -7.31 35.47
N GLY A 583 4.12 -7.93 36.02
CA GLY A 583 5.46 -8.03 35.41
C GLY A 583 6.27 -6.73 35.46
N TRP A 584 6.07 -5.89 36.48
CA TRP A 584 6.92 -4.75 36.80
C TRP A 584 8.02 -5.13 37.80
N THR A 585 9.15 -4.44 37.73
CA THR A 585 10.19 -4.55 38.77
C THR A 585 9.75 -3.78 40.02
N LYS A 586 10.14 -4.24 41.21
CA LYS A 586 9.87 -3.56 42.49
C LYS A 586 10.23 -2.05 42.48
N LYS A 587 11.33 -1.67 41.82
CA LYS A 587 11.78 -0.26 41.72
C LYS A 587 11.02 0.58 40.66
N SER A 588 10.02 0.03 39.98
CA SER A 588 9.34 0.69 38.86
C SER A 588 8.36 1.76 39.33
N LYS A 589 8.61 3.03 38.97
CA LYS A 589 7.62 4.12 39.15
C LYS A 589 6.49 4.10 38.10
N SER A 590 6.49 3.12 37.18
CA SER A 590 5.54 3.10 36.06
C SER A 590 4.11 2.93 36.53
N PHE A 591 3.88 2.10 37.56
CA PHE A 591 2.55 1.84 38.10
C PHE A 591 1.93 3.14 38.65
N ALA A 592 2.56 3.75 39.65
CA ALA A 592 2.11 5.01 40.24
C ALA A 592 1.97 6.14 39.20
N ARG A 593 2.92 6.28 38.28
CA ARG A 593 2.91 7.42 37.33
C ARG A 593 1.89 7.28 36.20
N PHE A 594 1.66 6.06 35.71
CA PHE A 594 0.90 5.86 34.47
C PHE A 594 -0.31 4.95 34.58
N TYR A 595 -0.37 4.03 35.55
CA TYR A 595 -1.40 3.00 35.62
C TYR A 595 -2.37 3.17 36.77
N ASN A 596 -1.90 3.53 37.97
CA ASN A 596 -2.77 3.89 39.09
C ASN A 596 -3.54 5.16 38.71
N ARG A 597 -4.83 5.01 38.49
CA ARG A 597 -5.75 6.09 38.10
C ARG A 597 -7.03 5.99 38.92
N PRO A 598 -7.64 7.12 39.28
CA PRO A 598 -8.95 7.10 39.91
C PRO A 598 -9.97 6.46 38.96
N VAL A 599 -10.94 5.73 39.51
CA VAL A 599 -12.14 5.35 38.75
C VAL A 599 -12.85 6.62 38.32
N ILE A 600 -13.54 6.63 37.18
CA ILE A 600 -14.40 7.74 36.75
C ILE A 600 -15.15 8.27 37.98
N PRO A 601 -14.87 9.51 38.41
CA PRO A 601 -15.54 10.05 39.58
C PRO A 601 -17.00 10.24 39.23
N ASP A 602 -17.88 9.74 40.09
CA ASP A 602 -19.28 10.15 40.06
C ASP A 602 -19.34 11.58 40.61
N ASN A 603 -19.13 12.56 39.73
CA ASN A 603 -19.20 13.98 40.09
C ASN A 603 -20.57 14.34 40.70
N LYS A 604 -21.62 13.53 40.46
CA LYS A 604 -22.90 13.69 41.16
C LYS A 604 -22.77 13.38 42.63
N SER A 605 -22.13 12.29 43.06
CA SER A 605 -22.02 12.00 44.50
C SER A 605 -21.12 12.99 45.24
N TYR A 606 -20.10 13.58 44.61
CA TYR A 606 -19.37 14.70 45.22
C TYR A 606 -20.26 15.95 45.37
N ALA A 607 -20.97 16.35 44.30
CA ALA A 607 -21.87 17.49 44.36
C ALA A 607 -23.02 17.25 45.34
N LEU A 608 -23.64 16.08 45.33
CA LEU A 608 -24.71 15.67 46.25
C LEU A 608 -24.20 15.55 47.69
N ALA A 609 -22.95 15.13 47.93
CA ALA A 609 -22.41 15.11 49.29
C ALA A 609 -22.23 16.50 49.89
N ILE A 610 -22.05 17.54 49.07
CA ILE A 610 -22.04 18.95 49.52
C ILE A 610 -23.46 19.51 49.59
N LEU A 611 -24.29 19.26 48.57
CA LEU A 611 -25.66 19.77 48.49
C LEU A 611 -26.62 19.11 49.48
N ASN A 612 -26.32 17.89 49.97
CA ASN A 612 -27.10 17.24 51.02
C ASN A 612 -26.65 17.66 52.44
N GLN A 613 -25.72 18.61 52.56
CA GLN A 613 -25.36 19.24 53.85
C GLN A 613 -26.15 20.52 54.12
N SER A 614 -26.94 21.01 53.16
CA SER A 614 -27.82 22.18 53.31
C SER A 614 -29.23 21.81 53.74
#